data_AF-A0A8T0UUC1-F1
#
_entry.id   AF-A0A8T0UUC1-F1
#
_cell.length_a   1.000
_cell.length_b   1.000
_cell.length_c   1.000
_cell.angle_alpha   90.00
_cell.angle_beta   90.00
_cell.angle_gamma   90.00
#
_symmetry.space_group_name_H-M   'P 1'
#
loop_
_entity.id
_entity.type
_entity.pdbx_description
1 polymer ?
#
loop_
_entity_poly.entity_id
_entity_poly.type
_entity_poly.pdbx_seq_one_letter_code
_entity_poly.pdbx_strand_id
1 'polypeptide(L)'
;MASPASASARPLSLTLTLTVPFPRYSSRVLPLPFSRRLPSRRVALAPARPGAALLSSLSDAREQDEEEEEEFYEEGDEQQEYDDEEEEQEYDEEDEELVEVGYVSGAHGVRGDVLVTPRTDFPELRFATPGTRWLRARAAGKQHVREFELVRGKAHTGKKCWIVSFDGIDNLDEARQIVGSAILVKAGDRPEIEADEFYSLDLVGMRVIVKEWKDRKRLQRRVIAGKKVLAEMDQGHVLEGLLSGDKVQKASLAEQIGCIDFQLFRHAVHCVSKQIESSSKNLLANSALSRKKVIKIPYKSFINLGEKSEHAFSRELKEGLETLLKSKAAIVLVRNGSDSDAKFLSLLSSFSELMKDIDNLGSPPFVIVSHPGHVESVTNCLIKNNYFGLDAQKVWVLEELELPIVSISSEANRKKVLMKSPWEIIKKPVGSGGIFSLLSSNKILDSLNEMGVQYIQICSSSSRPVIGHPLLFGAVASRSADVGIKLSKTSELGNDFDLILSIDQLNKMCRDVTQLRFSACPEQNAHVELVDGQWAVVQPETANSHRLNADVTSVLNSCAVDKVCVMEIIEQ
;
A
#
# COMPACT_ATOMS: atom_id res chain seq x y z
N MET A 1 9.08 70.97 -33.63
CA MET A 1 10.18 70.52 -34.50
C MET A 1 11.38 70.19 -33.65
N ALA A 2 11.98 69.02 -33.93
CA ALA A 2 13.33 68.55 -33.60
C ALA A 2 13.73 68.33 -32.13
N SER A 3 13.80 67.04 -31.77
CA SER A 3 14.56 66.44 -30.67
C SER A 3 16.08 66.57 -30.88
N PRO A 4 16.91 66.47 -29.82
CA PRO A 4 18.30 66.07 -29.97
C PRO A 4 18.54 64.62 -29.49
N ALA A 5 19.37 63.93 -30.27
CA ALA A 5 19.78 62.56 -30.08
C ALA A 5 21.01 62.41 -29.16
N SER A 6 21.10 61.20 -28.62
CA SER A 6 22.10 60.55 -27.77
C SER A 6 23.58 60.94 -27.97
N ALA A 7 24.26 61.21 -26.85
CA ALA A 7 25.71 61.22 -26.74
C ALA A 7 26.17 59.97 -25.97
N SER A 8 27.07 59.23 -26.61
CA SER A 8 27.79 58.07 -26.10
C SER A 8 28.83 58.50 -25.07
N ALA A 9 28.87 57.84 -23.92
CA ALA A 9 30.00 57.91 -22.99
C ALA A 9 30.25 56.53 -22.35
N ARG A 10 31.38 55.91 -22.69
CA ARG A 10 32.12 55.00 -21.79
C ARG A 10 33.04 55.87 -20.93
N PRO A 11 33.29 55.50 -19.67
CA PRO A 11 34.65 55.04 -19.38
C PRO A 11 34.81 53.95 -18.30
N LEU A 12 35.91 53.22 -18.47
CA LEU A 12 36.86 52.72 -17.47
C LEU A 12 36.47 51.56 -16.52
N SER A 13 36.98 50.39 -16.95
CA SER A 13 37.36 49.21 -16.17
C SER A 13 38.27 49.57 -14.99
N LEU A 14 37.88 49.15 -13.78
CA LEU A 14 38.77 48.92 -12.65
C LEU A 14 38.78 47.42 -12.35
N THR A 15 39.88 46.79 -12.71
CA THR A 15 40.26 45.43 -12.34
C THR A 15 40.73 45.42 -10.89
N LEU A 16 40.04 44.68 -10.03
CA LEU A 16 40.53 44.32 -8.70
C LEU A 16 40.62 42.80 -8.66
N THR A 17 41.85 42.31 -8.90
CA THR A 17 42.26 40.93 -8.71
C THR A 17 42.42 40.64 -7.23
N LEU A 18 41.58 39.74 -6.70
CA LEU A 18 41.82 39.09 -5.41
C LEU A 18 41.86 37.58 -5.67
N THR A 19 43.08 37.05 -5.62
CA THR A 19 43.44 35.67 -5.91
C THR A 19 43.81 34.99 -4.59
N VAL A 20 43.00 34.05 -4.10
CA VAL A 20 43.41 32.97 -3.17
C VAL A 20 42.38 31.81 -3.25
N PRO A 21 42.72 30.56 -2.90
CA PRO A 21 42.68 29.43 -3.84
C PRO A 21 41.53 28.45 -3.56
N PHE A 22 41.03 27.82 -4.62
CA PHE A 22 40.16 26.64 -4.54
C PHE A 22 40.98 25.36 -4.29
N PRO A 23 40.65 24.52 -3.30
CA PRO A 23 40.98 23.11 -3.38
C PRO A 23 40.01 22.43 -4.35
N ARG A 24 40.57 21.74 -5.35
CA ARG A 24 39.84 20.83 -6.25
C ARG A 24 39.48 19.57 -5.46
N TYR A 25 38.20 19.39 -5.12
CA TYR A 25 37.66 18.06 -4.86
C TYR A 25 36.77 17.66 -6.03
N SER A 26 37.24 16.66 -6.76
CA SER A 26 36.53 16.01 -7.86
C SER A 26 35.34 15.25 -7.28
N SER A 27 34.19 15.51 -7.85
CA SER A 27 32.94 14.79 -7.67
C SER A 27 33.08 13.32 -8.06
N ARG A 28 32.68 12.42 -7.15
CA ARG A 28 32.01 11.17 -7.49
C ARG A 28 30.86 10.98 -6.50
N VAL A 29 29.67 11.35 -6.98
CA VAL A 29 28.39 11.10 -6.33
C VAL A 29 28.13 9.60 -6.43
N LEU A 30 28.01 8.94 -5.28
CA LEU A 30 27.50 7.57 -5.18
C LEU A 30 25.98 7.59 -5.44
N PRO A 31 25.43 6.73 -6.31
CA PRO A 31 23.99 6.60 -6.47
C PRO A 31 23.37 5.85 -5.27
N LEU A 32 22.25 6.37 -4.77
CA LEU A 32 21.39 5.77 -3.74
C LEU A 32 20.86 4.38 -4.16
N PRO A 33 20.60 3.46 -3.22
CA PRO A 33 20.17 2.10 -3.55
C PRO A 33 18.72 2.11 -4.04
N PHE A 34 18.52 1.54 -5.23
CA PHE A 34 17.22 1.30 -5.83
C PHE A 34 16.42 0.29 -4.99
N SER A 35 15.31 0.73 -4.40
CA SER A 35 14.25 -0.14 -3.88
C SER A 35 13.51 -0.82 -5.05
N ARG A 36 13.99 -1.99 -5.49
CA ARG A 36 13.22 -2.88 -6.37
C ARG A 36 12.36 -3.82 -5.51
N ARG A 37 11.05 -3.84 -5.77
CA ARG A 37 10.12 -4.85 -5.25
C ARG A 37 10.57 -6.24 -5.71
N LEU A 38 10.73 -7.14 -4.76
CA LEU A 38 11.07 -8.54 -4.98
C LEU A 38 9.82 -9.34 -5.40
N PRO A 39 9.84 -10.06 -6.54
CA PRO A 39 8.93 -11.17 -6.79
C PRO A 39 9.25 -12.34 -5.86
N SER A 40 8.27 -13.21 -5.62
CA SER A 40 8.46 -14.50 -4.94
C SER A 40 9.52 -15.32 -5.68
N ARG A 41 10.69 -15.53 -5.08
CA ARG A 41 11.85 -16.12 -5.76
C ARG A 41 12.44 -17.26 -4.96
N ARG A 42 12.93 -18.26 -5.69
CA ARG A 42 13.37 -19.54 -5.13
C ARG A 42 14.78 -19.40 -4.56
N VAL A 43 14.99 -19.98 -3.39
CA VAL A 43 16.33 -20.28 -2.88
C VAL A 43 16.82 -21.52 -3.62
N ALA A 44 18.02 -21.48 -4.21
CA ALA A 44 18.67 -22.67 -4.76
C ALA A 44 19.01 -23.62 -3.61
N LEU A 45 18.23 -24.70 -3.47
CA LEU A 45 18.46 -25.77 -2.50
C LEU A 45 18.69 -27.09 -3.23
N ALA A 46 19.58 -27.92 -2.67
CA ALA A 46 19.90 -29.28 -3.10
C ALA A 46 18.64 -30.18 -3.28
N PRO A 47 18.69 -31.26 -4.08
CA PRO A 47 17.50 -32.05 -4.42
C PRO A 47 16.86 -32.74 -3.20
N ALA A 48 15.53 -32.74 -3.17
CA ALA A 48 14.70 -33.33 -2.13
C ALA A 48 14.68 -34.86 -2.15
N ARG A 49 14.61 -35.48 -0.96
CA ARG A 49 14.20 -36.88 -0.75
C ARG A 49 12.66 -36.97 -0.74
N PRO A 50 12.05 -38.08 -1.19
CA PRO A 50 10.60 -38.22 -1.22
C PRO A 50 10.04 -38.57 0.17
N GLY A 51 9.05 -37.82 0.64
CA GLY A 51 8.28 -38.11 1.85
C GLY A 51 6.84 -37.65 1.63
N ALA A 52 5.91 -38.60 1.66
CA ALA A 52 4.52 -38.47 1.28
C ALA A 52 3.62 -37.83 2.37
N ALA A 53 2.52 -37.24 1.90
CA ALA A 53 1.17 -37.19 2.46
C ALA A 53 0.98 -37.21 3.99
N LEU A 54 0.44 -36.12 4.56
CA LEU A 54 -0.46 -36.15 5.74
C LEU A 54 -1.32 -34.85 5.78
N LEU A 55 -2.46 -34.86 5.09
CA LEU A 55 -3.59 -33.94 5.32
C LEU A 55 -4.85 -34.78 5.56
N SER A 56 -4.91 -35.40 6.73
CA SER A 56 -6.01 -36.26 7.15
C SER A 56 -6.29 -36.05 8.64
N SER A 57 -6.96 -34.94 8.99
CA SER A 57 -7.58 -34.77 10.32
C SER A 57 -8.39 -33.47 10.44
N LEU A 58 -9.34 -33.23 9.52
CA LEU A 58 -10.33 -32.16 9.69
C LEU A 58 -11.72 -32.59 9.18
N SER A 59 -12.12 -33.82 9.49
CA SER A 59 -13.47 -34.31 9.16
C SER A 59 -14.03 -35.27 10.20
N ASP A 60 -13.71 -35.09 11.48
CA ASP A 60 -14.47 -35.70 12.58
C ASP A 60 -14.46 -34.73 13.77
N ALA A 61 -15.53 -33.96 13.89
CA ALA A 61 -15.96 -33.37 15.16
C ALA A 61 -17.48 -33.51 15.18
N ARG A 62 -17.91 -34.70 15.61
CA ARG A 62 -19.28 -34.97 16.04
C ARG A 62 -19.44 -34.37 17.43
N GLU A 63 -20.60 -33.78 17.65
CA GLU A 63 -21.12 -33.27 18.91
C GLU A 63 -20.80 -34.22 20.09
N GLN A 64 -20.02 -33.74 21.05
CA GLN A 64 -20.08 -34.17 22.44
C GLN A 64 -19.97 -32.92 23.32
N ASP A 65 -20.98 -32.75 24.17
CA ASP A 65 -20.98 -31.83 25.28
C ASP A 65 -19.80 -32.18 26.20
N GLU A 66 -18.78 -31.33 26.25
CA GLU A 66 -17.81 -31.30 27.34
C GLU A 66 -17.64 -29.85 27.78
N GLU A 67 -18.09 -29.59 29.01
CA GLU A 67 -17.72 -28.43 29.80
C GLU A 67 -16.21 -28.48 30.03
N GLU A 68 -15.43 -27.82 29.18
CA GLU A 68 -14.02 -27.51 29.47
C GLU A 68 -13.93 -26.04 29.89
N GLU A 69 -13.70 -25.84 31.18
CA GLU A 69 -13.21 -24.58 31.75
C GLU A 69 -11.86 -24.25 31.09
N GLU A 70 -11.86 -23.37 30.09
CA GLU A 70 -10.62 -22.80 29.56
C GLU A 70 -10.05 -21.81 30.58
N GLU A 71 -9.02 -22.26 31.30
CA GLU A 71 -8.12 -21.41 32.08
C GLU A 71 -7.53 -20.29 31.21
N PHE A 72 -7.77 -19.09 31.70
CA PHE A 72 -7.33 -17.81 31.16
C PHE A 72 -5.82 -17.65 31.35
N TYR A 73 -5.02 -17.85 30.29
CA TYR A 73 -3.65 -17.36 30.26
C TYR A 73 -3.65 -15.90 29.82
N GLU A 74 -3.67 -15.00 30.82
CA GLU A 74 -3.17 -13.64 30.67
C GLU A 74 -1.66 -13.72 30.42
N GLU A 75 -1.24 -13.80 29.15
CA GLU A 75 0.14 -13.44 28.80
C GLU A 75 0.26 -11.93 28.95
N GLY A 76 0.72 -11.51 30.14
CA GLY A 76 1.25 -10.18 30.35
C GLY A 76 2.42 -9.94 29.42
N ASP A 77 2.44 -8.76 28.79
CA ASP A 77 3.57 -8.24 28.05
C ASP A 77 4.79 -8.08 28.99
N GLU A 78 5.52 -9.17 29.25
CA GLU A 78 6.88 -9.11 29.76
C GLU A 78 7.82 -8.90 28.58
N GLN A 79 8.19 -7.64 28.36
CA GLN A 79 9.35 -7.27 27.57
C GLN A 79 10.59 -7.87 28.26
N GLN A 80 11.05 -9.02 27.78
CA GLN A 80 12.40 -9.50 28.07
C GLN A 80 13.39 -8.61 27.31
N GLU A 81 13.95 -7.63 28.02
CA GLU A 81 15.25 -7.04 27.70
C GLU A 81 16.28 -8.18 27.69
N TYR A 82 16.81 -8.48 26.50
CA TYR A 82 18.05 -9.23 26.39
C TYR A 82 19.17 -8.21 26.59
N ASP A 83 19.85 -8.30 27.73
CA ASP A 83 21.14 -7.66 27.96
C ASP A 83 22.15 -8.27 26.99
N ASP A 84 22.32 -7.64 25.83
CA ASP A 84 23.48 -7.85 24.97
C ASP A 84 24.66 -7.13 25.63
N GLU A 85 25.46 -7.87 26.42
CA GLU A 85 26.78 -7.43 26.84
C GLU A 85 27.64 -7.27 25.56
N GLU A 86 27.77 -6.03 25.10
CA GLU A 86 28.67 -5.63 24.02
C GLU A 86 30.12 -5.93 24.43
N GLU A 87 30.65 -7.10 24.03
CA GLU A 87 32.09 -7.28 23.91
C GLU A 87 32.55 -6.42 22.72
N GLU A 88 33.09 -5.22 23.03
CA GLU A 88 33.87 -4.41 22.11
C GLU A 88 35.09 -5.21 21.62
N GLN A 89 34.92 -5.94 20.52
CA GLN A 89 36.04 -6.44 19.74
C GLN A 89 36.52 -5.31 18.82
N GLU A 90 37.71 -4.83 19.14
CA GLU A 90 38.49 -3.85 18.39
C GLU A 90 38.65 -4.33 16.94
N TYR A 91 37.89 -3.75 16.00
CA TYR A 91 37.99 -4.04 14.58
C TYR A 91 39.22 -3.33 14.01
N ASP A 92 40.30 -4.08 13.76
CA ASP A 92 41.40 -3.60 12.93
C ASP A 92 40.89 -3.37 11.50
N GLU A 93 40.72 -2.10 11.14
CA GLU A 93 40.46 -1.61 9.78
C GLU A 93 41.66 -1.95 8.87
N GLU A 94 41.59 -3.06 8.12
CA GLU A 94 42.15 -3.29 6.76
C GLU A 94 42.31 -4.77 6.36
N ASP A 95 41.54 -5.70 6.93
CA ASP A 95 41.42 -7.05 6.35
C ASP A 95 40.24 -7.09 5.35
N GLU A 96 40.54 -6.99 4.06
CA GLU A 96 39.59 -7.30 2.99
C GLU A 96 38.96 -8.68 3.25
N GLU A 97 37.68 -8.73 3.60
CA GLU A 97 36.98 -9.94 4.01
C GLU A 97 37.17 -11.07 2.98
N LEU A 98 37.98 -12.09 3.30
CA LEU A 98 38.31 -13.17 2.38
C LEU A 98 37.31 -14.33 2.51
N VAL A 99 36.72 -14.74 1.38
CA VAL A 99 35.75 -15.83 1.30
C VAL A 99 36.41 -17.10 0.78
N GLU A 100 36.25 -18.21 1.49
CA GLU A 100 36.75 -19.52 1.06
C GLU A 100 35.93 -20.07 -0.11
N VAL A 101 36.60 -20.40 -1.22
CA VAL A 101 35.96 -20.94 -2.43
C VAL A 101 36.28 -22.41 -2.70
N GLY A 102 37.26 -22.98 -2.00
CA GLY A 102 37.65 -24.39 -2.13
C GLY A 102 38.85 -24.73 -1.27
N TYR A 103 39.33 -25.98 -1.35
CA TYR A 103 40.54 -26.40 -0.65
C TYR A 103 41.39 -27.35 -1.50
N VAL A 104 42.71 -27.33 -1.27
CA VAL A 104 43.68 -28.20 -1.93
C VAL A 104 43.58 -29.61 -1.34
N SER A 105 43.07 -30.56 -2.10
CA SER A 105 42.84 -31.94 -1.66
C SER A 105 44.03 -32.88 -1.89
N GLY A 106 44.97 -32.51 -2.77
CA GLY A 106 46.17 -33.31 -3.02
C GLY A 106 47.08 -32.72 -4.10
N ALA A 107 48.27 -33.29 -4.29
CA ALA A 107 49.16 -32.96 -5.39
C ALA A 107 48.82 -33.77 -6.66
N HIS A 108 49.12 -33.23 -7.84
CA HIS A 108 48.85 -33.83 -9.14
C HIS A 108 50.07 -33.76 -10.08
N GLY A 109 50.51 -34.91 -10.60
CA GLY A 109 51.63 -34.97 -11.55
C GLY A 109 52.98 -34.55 -10.93
N VAL A 110 53.96 -34.26 -11.79
CA VAL A 110 55.34 -33.90 -11.37
C VAL A 110 55.68 -32.42 -11.55
N ARG A 111 54.77 -31.64 -12.15
CA ARG A 111 54.98 -30.23 -12.52
C ARG A 111 54.33 -29.24 -11.53
N GLY A 112 54.17 -29.65 -10.28
CA GLY A 112 53.59 -28.79 -9.23
C GLY A 112 52.07 -28.55 -9.32
N ASP A 113 51.35 -29.21 -10.23
CA ASP A 113 49.89 -29.09 -10.30
C ASP A 113 49.23 -29.64 -9.01
N VAL A 114 48.09 -29.08 -8.60
CA VAL A 114 47.33 -29.54 -7.42
C VAL A 114 45.88 -29.87 -7.74
N LEU A 115 45.29 -30.75 -6.93
CA LEU A 115 43.87 -31.07 -6.92
C LEU A 115 43.13 -30.15 -5.95
N VAL A 116 42.05 -29.55 -6.40
CA VAL A 116 41.21 -28.63 -5.63
C VAL A 116 39.77 -29.14 -5.58
N THR A 117 39.21 -29.22 -4.38
CA THR A 117 37.79 -29.51 -4.18
C THR A 117 37.02 -28.20 -4.02
N PRO A 118 36.01 -27.95 -4.87
CA PRO A 118 35.25 -26.69 -4.84
C PRO A 118 34.33 -26.60 -3.60
N ARG A 119 34.20 -25.39 -3.05
CA ARG A 119 33.21 -24.96 -2.04
C ARG A 119 32.49 -23.69 -2.51
N THR A 120 32.25 -23.61 -3.81
CA THR A 120 31.64 -22.47 -4.48
C THR A 120 30.74 -22.99 -5.59
N ASP A 121 29.67 -22.26 -5.89
CA ASP A 121 28.76 -22.54 -7.00
C ASP A 121 29.33 -22.08 -8.36
N PHE A 122 30.47 -21.38 -8.35
CA PHE A 122 31.15 -20.87 -9.56
C PHE A 122 32.55 -21.45 -9.77
N PRO A 123 32.76 -22.78 -9.74
CA PRO A 123 34.09 -23.35 -9.73
C PRO A 123 34.86 -23.12 -11.05
N GLU A 124 34.17 -23.04 -12.19
CA GLU A 124 34.77 -22.67 -13.47
C GLU A 124 35.39 -21.28 -13.41
N LEU A 125 34.65 -20.30 -12.91
CA LEU A 125 35.14 -18.93 -12.78
C LEU A 125 36.32 -18.85 -11.79
N ARG A 126 36.24 -19.59 -10.67
CA ARG A 126 37.24 -19.52 -9.60
C ARG A 126 38.53 -20.25 -9.90
N PHE A 127 38.47 -21.38 -10.62
CA PHE A 127 39.61 -22.29 -10.80
C PHE A 127 40.09 -22.41 -12.25
N ALA A 128 39.32 -21.99 -13.26
CA ALA A 128 39.77 -21.98 -14.66
C ALA A 128 40.37 -20.63 -15.08
N THR A 129 39.86 -19.51 -14.52
CA THR A 129 40.27 -18.16 -14.88
C THR A 129 41.55 -17.77 -14.14
N PRO A 130 42.63 -17.40 -14.85
CA PRO A 130 43.87 -16.93 -14.23
C PRO A 130 43.66 -15.68 -13.36
N GLY A 131 44.53 -15.50 -12.36
CA GLY A 131 44.56 -14.30 -11.52
C GLY A 131 44.82 -14.56 -10.04
N THR A 132 44.83 -13.50 -9.24
CA THR A 132 45.18 -13.54 -7.82
C THR A 132 44.21 -14.38 -6.99
N ARG A 133 44.75 -15.28 -6.16
CA ARG A 133 44.04 -16.06 -5.14
C ARG A 133 44.84 -16.03 -3.85
N TRP A 134 44.21 -16.37 -2.74
CA TRP A 134 44.89 -16.51 -1.46
C TRP A 134 44.83 -17.95 -0.99
N LEU A 135 45.95 -18.46 -0.47
CA LEU A 135 46.02 -19.75 0.20
C LEU A 135 46.13 -19.53 1.70
N ARG A 136 45.18 -20.07 2.46
CA ARG A 136 45.23 -20.12 3.92
C ARG A 136 45.68 -21.51 4.35
N ALA A 137 46.92 -21.60 4.81
CA ALA A 137 47.47 -22.80 5.40
C ALA A 137 47.22 -22.83 6.91
N ARG A 138 46.92 -24.02 7.46
CA ARG A 138 46.93 -24.26 8.90
C ARG A 138 48.27 -24.87 9.30
N ALA A 139 49.21 -24.04 9.76
CA ALA A 139 50.50 -24.50 10.26
C ALA A 139 50.69 -24.06 11.72
N ALA A 140 50.97 -25.00 12.62
CA ALA A 140 51.28 -24.75 14.03
C ALA A 140 50.27 -23.85 14.79
N GLY A 141 48.98 -23.99 14.51
CA GLY A 141 47.90 -23.25 15.19
C GLY A 141 47.74 -21.78 14.78
N LYS A 142 48.65 -21.24 13.95
CA LYS A 142 48.52 -19.90 13.35
C LYS A 142 48.02 -20.00 11.92
N GLN A 143 47.07 -19.15 11.57
CA GLN A 143 46.62 -19.01 10.18
C GLN A 143 47.63 -18.13 9.45
N HIS A 144 48.11 -18.60 8.29
CA HIS A 144 48.90 -17.77 7.38
C HIS A 144 48.21 -17.73 6.04
N VAL A 145 47.84 -16.53 5.63
CA VAL A 145 47.28 -16.25 4.32
C VAL A 145 48.43 -15.77 3.43
N ARG A 146 48.62 -16.42 2.29
CA ARG A 146 49.62 -16.03 1.29
C ARG A 146 48.93 -15.81 -0.04
N GLU A 147 49.33 -14.76 -0.74
CA GLU A 147 48.90 -14.47 -2.10
C GLU A 147 49.60 -15.40 -3.09
N PHE A 148 48.84 -15.91 -4.06
CA PHE A 148 49.33 -16.75 -5.16
C PHE A 148 48.63 -16.35 -6.45
N GLU A 149 49.36 -16.38 -7.56
CA GLU A 149 48.77 -16.21 -8.88
C GLU A 149 48.33 -17.57 -9.44
N LEU A 150 47.03 -17.71 -9.71
CA LEU A 150 46.50 -18.86 -10.44
C LEU A 150 46.86 -18.71 -11.93
N VAL A 151 47.69 -19.61 -12.46
CA VAL A 151 48.17 -19.56 -13.85
C VAL A 151 47.18 -20.23 -14.79
N ARG A 152 46.64 -21.39 -14.40
CA ARG A 152 45.66 -22.15 -15.19
C ARG A 152 44.94 -23.17 -14.32
N GLY A 153 43.75 -23.58 -14.73
CA GLY A 153 43.11 -24.76 -14.19
C GLY A 153 42.08 -25.38 -15.12
N LYS A 154 41.73 -26.63 -14.83
CA LYS A 154 40.75 -27.42 -15.59
C LYS A 154 40.01 -28.40 -14.68
N ALA A 155 38.77 -28.70 -15.04
CA ALA A 155 38.01 -29.74 -14.36
C ALA A 155 38.67 -31.11 -14.58
N HIS A 156 38.75 -31.92 -13.52
CA HIS A 156 39.24 -33.29 -13.63
C HIS A 156 38.18 -34.18 -14.28
N THR A 157 38.55 -34.92 -15.33
CA THR A 157 37.65 -35.86 -15.99
C THR A 157 37.24 -36.98 -15.01
N GLY A 158 35.94 -37.11 -14.74
CA GLY A 158 35.39 -38.19 -13.90
C GLY A 158 35.47 -37.99 -12.37
N LYS A 159 35.98 -36.85 -11.88
CA LYS A 159 35.98 -36.51 -10.43
C LYS A 159 35.44 -35.09 -10.23
N LYS A 160 34.73 -34.86 -9.12
CA LYS A 160 34.26 -33.50 -8.73
C LYS A 160 35.40 -32.67 -8.12
N CYS A 161 36.51 -32.54 -8.84
CA CYS A 161 37.67 -31.73 -8.44
C CYS A 161 38.32 -31.04 -9.65
N TRP A 162 39.17 -30.07 -9.35
CA TRP A 162 39.87 -29.23 -10.30
C TRP A 162 41.37 -29.49 -10.25
N ILE A 163 42.03 -29.50 -11.41
CA ILE A 163 43.49 -29.52 -11.50
C ILE A 163 43.94 -28.08 -11.76
N VAL A 164 44.78 -27.55 -10.89
CA VAL A 164 45.10 -26.12 -10.79
C VAL A 164 46.63 -25.96 -10.71
N SER A 165 47.19 -24.99 -11.43
CA SER A 165 48.61 -24.62 -11.38
C SER A 165 48.76 -23.20 -10.82
N PHE A 166 49.58 -23.03 -9.78
CA PHE A 166 49.91 -21.72 -9.21
C PHE A 166 51.31 -21.29 -9.65
N ASP A 167 51.52 -19.98 -9.77
CA ASP A 167 52.86 -19.43 -9.98
C ASP A 167 53.75 -19.70 -8.76
N GLY A 168 54.98 -20.13 -9.01
CA GLY A 168 55.94 -20.50 -7.96
C GLY A 168 55.75 -21.87 -7.31
N ILE A 169 54.89 -22.75 -7.86
CA ILE A 169 54.77 -24.15 -7.44
C ILE A 169 55.04 -25.05 -8.66
N ASP A 170 56.29 -25.47 -8.81
CA ASP A 170 56.77 -26.10 -10.05
C ASP A 170 57.08 -27.59 -9.91
N ASN A 171 57.15 -28.09 -8.68
CA ASN A 171 57.48 -29.49 -8.40
C ASN A 171 56.53 -30.16 -7.39
N LEU A 172 56.58 -31.49 -7.36
CA LEU A 172 55.69 -32.32 -6.53
C LEU A 172 55.83 -32.04 -5.03
N ASP A 173 57.03 -31.73 -4.56
CA ASP A 173 57.28 -31.53 -3.12
C ASP A 173 56.69 -30.19 -2.65
N GLU A 174 56.78 -29.14 -3.45
CA GLU A 174 56.09 -27.86 -3.20
C GLU A 174 54.56 -28.02 -3.24
N ALA A 175 54.03 -28.74 -4.23
CA ALA A 175 52.60 -29.02 -4.33
C ALA A 175 52.08 -29.79 -3.10
N ARG A 176 52.87 -30.69 -2.53
CA ARG A 176 52.53 -31.42 -1.29
C ARG A 176 52.48 -30.52 -0.06
N GLN A 177 53.32 -29.49 0.01
CA GLN A 177 53.36 -28.58 1.16
C GLN A 177 52.08 -27.76 1.31
N ILE A 178 51.39 -27.47 0.20
CA ILE A 178 50.15 -26.68 0.21
C ILE A 178 48.87 -27.53 0.32
N VAL A 179 48.98 -28.87 0.36
CA VAL A 179 47.82 -29.75 0.54
C VAL A 179 47.16 -29.49 1.89
N GLY A 180 45.82 -29.35 1.88
CA GLY A 180 45.02 -28.99 3.04
C GLY A 180 44.78 -27.48 3.18
N SER A 181 45.42 -26.64 2.37
CA SER A 181 45.19 -25.19 2.37
C SER A 181 43.83 -24.84 1.76
N ALA A 182 43.16 -23.85 2.33
CA ALA A 182 41.93 -23.27 1.76
C ALA A 182 42.30 -22.22 0.70
N ILE A 183 41.57 -22.20 -0.41
CA ILE A 183 41.67 -21.16 -1.44
C ILE A 183 40.60 -20.10 -1.15
N LEU A 184 41.01 -18.84 -1.13
CA LEU A 184 40.13 -17.70 -0.86
C LEU A 184 40.16 -16.68 -2.00
N VAL A 185 39.10 -15.88 -2.04
CA VAL A 185 38.93 -14.69 -2.89
C VAL A 185 38.39 -13.53 -2.06
N LYS A 186 38.52 -12.30 -2.55
CA LYS A 186 37.93 -11.13 -1.88
C LYS A 186 36.40 -11.20 -1.88
N ALA A 187 35.76 -10.82 -0.78
CA ALA A 187 34.29 -10.78 -0.67
C ALA A 187 33.64 -9.84 -1.69
N GLY A 188 34.36 -8.82 -2.18
CA GLY A 188 33.88 -7.90 -3.22
C GLY A 188 33.92 -8.46 -4.64
N ASP A 189 34.62 -9.57 -4.88
CA ASP A 189 34.71 -10.21 -6.21
C ASP A 189 33.51 -11.13 -6.46
N ARG A 190 32.30 -10.69 -6.11
CA ARG A 190 31.07 -11.48 -6.27
C ARG A 190 30.66 -11.48 -7.74
N PRO A 191 30.39 -12.66 -8.35
CA PRO A 191 29.79 -12.71 -9.67
C PRO A 191 28.44 -11.99 -9.69
N GLU A 192 28.12 -11.36 -10.83
CA GLU A 192 26.75 -10.90 -11.09
C GLU A 192 25.85 -12.14 -11.19
N ILE A 193 24.83 -12.18 -10.33
CA ILE A 193 23.79 -13.20 -10.35
C ILE A 193 22.57 -12.68 -11.11
N GLU A 194 21.69 -13.58 -11.54
CA GLU A 194 20.47 -13.17 -12.23
C GLU A 194 19.63 -12.26 -11.33
N ALA A 195 18.81 -11.41 -11.95
CA ALA A 195 18.05 -10.40 -11.22
C ALA A 195 17.10 -11.02 -10.17
N ASP A 196 16.88 -12.33 -10.18
CA ASP A 196 16.06 -13.15 -9.29
C ASP A 196 16.77 -14.04 -8.29
N GLU A 197 18.09 -13.96 -8.21
CA GLU A 197 18.89 -14.69 -7.23
C GLU A 197 19.43 -13.74 -6.16
N PHE A 198 19.75 -14.29 -4.98
CA PHE A 198 20.35 -13.57 -3.87
C PHE A 198 21.44 -14.43 -3.23
N TYR A 199 22.53 -13.81 -2.78
CA TYR A 199 23.46 -14.52 -1.91
C TYR A 199 22.80 -14.72 -0.54
N SER A 200 23.03 -15.87 0.10
CA SER A 200 22.45 -16.15 1.42
C SER A 200 22.86 -15.12 2.48
N LEU A 201 24.03 -14.52 2.34
CA LEU A 201 24.52 -13.43 3.21
C LEU A 201 23.66 -12.16 3.07
N ASP A 202 23.09 -11.90 1.90
CA ASP A 202 22.25 -10.72 1.66
C ASP A 202 20.88 -10.85 2.37
N LEU A 203 20.52 -12.05 2.83
CA LEU A 203 19.28 -12.32 3.57
C LEU A 203 19.44 -12.13 5.09
N VAL A 204 20.67 -12.06 5.60
CA VAL A 204 20.93 -11.90 7.04
C VAL A 204 20.51 -10.49 7.46
N GLY A 205 19.73 -10.37 8.54
CA GLY A 205 19.18 -9.09 9.02
C GLY A 205 17.86 -8.66 8.33
N MET A 206 17.36 -9.42 7.35
CA MET A 206 16.06 -9.15 6.74
C MET A 206 14.89 -9.67 7.62
N ARG A 207 13.79 -8.92 7.65
CA ARG A 207 12.57 -9.27 8.41
C ARG A 207 11.70 -10.28 7.63
N VAL A 208 11.34 -11.40 8.26
CA VAL A 208 10.40 -12.39 7.70
C VAL A 208 8.95 -12.03 8.05
N ILE A 209 8.05 -12.02 7.05
CA ILE A 209 6.61 -11.74 7.25
C ILE A 209 5.79 -12.96 6.80
N VAL A 210 5.19 -13.69 7.76
CA VAL A 210 4.27 -14.80 7.50
C VAL A 210 2.82 -14.28 7.50
N LYS A 211 2.25 -14.04 6.32
CA LYS A 211 0.96 -13.36 6.13
C LYS A 211 -0.27 -14.26 6.37
N GLU A 212 -0.18 -15.56 6.08
CA GLU A 212 -1.35 -16.43 5.88
C GLU A 212 -2.08 -16.88 7.17
N TRP A 213 -1.37 -17.20 8.25
CA TRP A 213 -2.01 -17.68 9.48
C TRP A 213 -2.71 -16.55 10.26
N LYS A 214 -2.06 -15.38 10.40
CA LYS A 214 -2.66 -14.24 11.13
C LYS A 214 -3.98 -13.81 10.48
N ASP A 215 -4.02 -13.74 9.16
CA ASP A 215 -5.22 -13.38 8.40
C ASP A 215 -6.33 -14.43 8.57
N ARG A 216 -6.00 -15.73 8.55
CA ARG A 216 -6.96 -16.82 8.80
C ARG A 216 -7.57 -16.76 10.20
N LYS A 217 -6.76 -16.56 11.25
CA LYS A 217 -7.25 -16.42 12.64
C LYS A 217 -8.15 -15.19 12.78
N ARG A 218 -7.78 -14.07 12.15
CA ARG A 218 -8.59 -12.85 12.14
C ARG A 218 -9.93 -13.07 11.45
N LEU A 219 -9.94 -13.73 10.30
CA LEU A 219 -11.18 -14.08 9.59
C LEU A 219 -12.07 -14.96 10.46
N GLN A 220 -11.53 -16.03 11.06
CA GLN A 220 -12.30 -16.93 11.92
C GLN A 220 -13.01 -16.19 13.07
N ARG A 221 -12.31 -15.27 13.76
CA ARG A 221 -12.92 -14.43 14.82
C ARG A 221 -14.05 -13.56 14.27
N ARG A 222 -13.85 -12.92 13.11
CA ARG A 222 -14.88 -12.10 12.44
C ARG A 222 -16.10 -12.93 12.05
N VAL A 223 -15.90 -14.16 11.58
CA VAL A 223 -17.01 -15.08 11.24
C VAL A 223 -17.80 -15.47 12.49
N ILE A 224 -17.14 -15.82 13.59
CA ILE A 224 -17.82 -16.16 14.85
C ILE A 224 -18.65 -14.97 15.35
N ALA A 225 -18.06 -13.78 15.38
CA ALA A 225 -18.78 -12.56 15.75
C ALA A 225 -19.95 -12.27 14.80
N GLY A 226 -19.74 -12.41 13.49
CA GLY A 226 -20.76 -12.19 12.47
C GLY A 226 -21.94 -13.15 12.58
N LYS A 227 -21.69 -14.44 12.86
CA LYS A 227 -22.73 -15.44 13.15
C LYS A 227 -23.62 -15.01 14.31
N LYS A 228 -23.01 -14.56 15.41
CA LYS A 228 -23.73 -14.08 16.59
C LYS A 228 -24.61 -12.88 16.23
N VAL A 229 -24.06 -11.89 15.51
CA VAL A 229 -24.84 -10.71 15.09
C VAL A 229 -25.98 -11.08 14.15
N LEU A 230 -25.75 -11.97 13.18
CA LEU A 230 -26.81 -12.44 12.28
C LEU A 230 -27.94 -13.13 13.06
N ALA A 231 -27.61 -13.96 14.05
CA ALA A 231 -28.60 -14.59 14.92
C ALA A 231 -29.41 -13.56 15.73
N GLU A 232 -28.73 -12.57 16.34
CA GLU A 232 -29.38 -11.45 17.06
C GLU A 232 -30.31 -10.62 16.15
N MET A 233 -29.97 -10.52 14.86
CA MET A 233 -30.75 -9.80 13.85
C MET A 233 -31.85 -10.64 13.20
N ASP A 234 -32.14 -11.83 13.73
CA ASP A 234 -33.09 -12.79 13.16
C ASP A 234 -32.76 -13.14 11.69
N GLN A 235 -31.48 -13.34 11.38
CA GLN A 235 -30.97 -13.71 10.04
C GLN A 235 -30.47 -15.16 10.00
N GLY A 236 -31.11 -16.05 10.77
CA GLY A 236 -30.74 -17.46 10.87
C GLY A 236 -30.68 -18.18 9.52
N HIS A 237 -31.52 -17.78 8.56
CA HIS A 237 -31.54 -18.36 7.21
C HIS A 237 -30.23 -18.16 6.44
N VAL A 238 -29.44 -17.13 6.74
CA VAL A 238 -28.10 -16.95 6.15
C VAL A 238 -27.13 -18.02 6.67
N LEU A 239 -27.32 -18.49 7.91
CA LEU A 239 -26.45 -19.45 8.57
C LEU A 239 -26.73 -20.90 8.13
N GLU A 240 -27.92 -21.18 7.61
CA GLU A 240 -28.29 -22.49 7.06
C GLU A 240 -27.35 -22.96 5.95
N GLY A 241 -26.87 -22.02 5.12
CA GLY A 241 -25.84 -22.31 4.10
C GLY A 241 -24.50 -22.79 4.68
N LEU A 242 -24.20 -22.52 5.95
CA LEU A 242 -23.00 -23.07 6.59
C LEU A 242 -23.18 -24.51 7.06
N LEU A 243 -24.43 -24.96 7.21
CA LEU A 243 -24.78 -26.33 7.59
C LEU A 243 -24.87 -27.23 6.35
N SER A 244 -25.61 -26.79 5.33
CA SER A 244 -25.76 -27.48 4.05
C SER A 244 -24.74 -26.99 3.04
N GLY A 245 -23.90 -27.83 2.42
CA GLY A 245 -22.95 -27.42 1.37
C GLY A 245 -21.60 -28.15 1.42
N ASP A 246 -20.83 -28.06 0.35
CA ASP A 246 -19.46 -28.59 0.33
C ASP A 246 -18.48 -27.65 1.06
N LYS A 247 -17.23 -28.10 1.21
CA LYS A 247 -16.19 -27.35 1.92
C LYS A 247 -15.88 -25.98 1.30
N VAL A 248 -15.93 -25.87 -0.03
CA VAL A 248 -15.59 -24.64 -0.76
C VAL A 248 -16.73 -23.63 -0.64
N GLN A 249 -17.97 -24.09 -0.79
CA GLN A 249 -19.18 -23.31 -0.60
C GLN A 249 -19.28 -22.74 0.82
N LYS A 250 -19.04 -23.58 1.83
CA LYS A 250 -19.02 -23.15 3.23
C LYS A 250 -17.93 -22.12 3.51
N ALA A 251 -16.73 -22.33 2.96
CA ALA A 251 -15.63 -21.38 3.11
C ALA A 251 -15.96 -20.02 2.44
N SER A 252 -16.55 -20.04 1.24
CA SER A 252 -16.98 -18.82 0.54
C SER A 252 -18.02 -18.03 1.32
N LEU A 253 -19.06 -18.70 1.85
CA LEU A 253 -20.07 -18.03 2.67
C LEU A 253 -19.48 -17.50 3.98
N ALA A 254 -18.60 -18.27 4.63
CA ALA A 254 -17.91 -17.81 5.83
C ALA A 254 -17.05 -16.57 5.55
N GLU A 255 -16.31 -16.54 4.45
CA GLU A 255 -15.53 -15.36 4.05
C GLU A 255 -16.43 -14.14 3.81
N GLN A 256 -17.53 -14.31 3.09
CA GLN A 256 -18.51 -13.24 2.87
C GLN A 256 -19.07 -12.69 4.20
N ILE A 257 -19.48 -13.57 5.12
CA ILE A 257 -19.95 -13.17 6.46
C ILE A 257 -18.84 -12.44 7.23
N GLY A 258 -17.63 -12.98 7.21
CA GLY A 258 -16.48 -12.40 7.88
C GLY A 258 -16.15 -11.01 7.37
N CYS A 259 -16.41 -10.72 6.09
CA CYS A 259 -16.14 -9.44 5.46
C CYS A 259 -17.20 -8.35 5.72
N ILE A 260 -18.41 -8.69 6.20
CA ILE A 260 -19.46 -7.69 6.48
C ILE A 260 -19.05 -6.77 7.63
N ASP A 261 -19.18 -5.46 7.42
CA ASP A 261 -19.15 -4.47 8.50
C ASP A 261 -20.49 -4.47 9.24
N PHE A 262 -20.59 -5.31 10.27
CA PHE A 262 -21.83 -5.47 11.04
C PHE A 262 -22.23 -4.24 11.85
N GLN A 263 -21.29 -3.38 12.23
CA GLN A 263 -21.63 -2.12 12.92
C GLN A 263 -22.36 -1.19 11.95
N LEU A 264 -21.80 -0.99 10.76
CA LEU A 264 -22.42 -0.18 9.72
C LEU A 264 -23.72 -0.81 9.22
N PHE A 265 -23.75 -2.13 9.03
CA PHE A 265 -24.93 -2.85 8.57
C PHE A 265 -26.13 -2.70 9.52
N ARG A 266 -25.93 -2.90 10.84
CA ARG A 266 -26.98 -2.72 11.84
C ARG A 266 -27.55 -1.31 11.82
N HIS A 267 -26.66 -0.31 11.74
CA HIS A 267 -27.06 1.09 11.67
C HIS A 267 -27.84 1.40 10.39
N ALA A 268 -27.38 0.90 9.24
CA ALA A 268 -28.04 1.08 7.96
C ALA A 268 -29.46 0.51 7.94
N VAL A 269 -29.64 -0.74 8.41
CA VAL A 269 -30.96 -1.37 8.54
C VAL A 269 -31.85 -0.56 9.49
N HIS A 270 -31.30 -0.10 10.62
CA HIS A 270 -32.02 0.71 11.59
C HIS A 270 -32.52 2.05 11.01
N CYS A 271 -31.66 2.76 10.27
CA CYS A 271 -32.02 4.03 9.62
C CYS A 271 -33.16 3.85 8.62
N VAL A 272 -33.06 2.83 7.78
CA VAL A 272 -34.05 2.53 6.73
C VAL A 272 -35.38 2.06 7.33
N SER A 273 -35.36 1.28 8.42
CA SER A 273 -36.57 0.86 9.12
C SER A 273 -37.33 2.01 9.78
N LYS A 274 -36.62 3.03 10.27
CA LYS A 274 -37.24 4.21 10.89
C LYS A 274 -37.71 5.28 9.89
N GLN A 275 -37.53 5.06 8.59
CA GLN A 275 -37.74 6.07 7.55
C GLN A 275 -37.12 7.42 7.95
N ILE A 276 -35.91 7.40 8.50
CA ILE A 276 -35.19 8.65 8.74
C ILE A 276 -34.85 9.20 7.37
N GLU A 277 -35.69 10.09 6.84
CA GLU A 277 -35.47 10.71 5.55
C GLU A 277 -34.10 11.38 5.55
N SER A 278 -33.22 10.87 4.69
CA SER A 278 -31.99 11.57 4.31
C SER A 278 -32.45 12.90 3.75
N SER A 279 -32.27 13.98 4.52
CA SER A 279 -32.46 15.35 4.03
C SER A 279 -31.57 15.51 2.80
N SER A 280 -32.19 15.42 1.63
CA SER A 280 -31.51 15.32 0.34
C SER A 280 -30.53 16.48 0.15
N LYS A 281 -29.52 16.31 -0.71
CA LYS A 281 -28.62 17.39 -1.19
C LYS A 281 -29.37 18.71 -1.54
N ASN A 282 -30.64 18.59 -1.96
CA ASN A 282 -31.56 19.69 -2.26
C ASN A 282 -31.99 20.56 -1.06
N LEU A 283 -31.87 20.07 0.18
CA LEU A 283 -32.16 20.85 1.40
C LEU A 283 -30.97 21.73 1.79
N LEU A 284 -29.72 21.37 1.48
CA LEU A 284 -28.57 22.27 1.70
C LEU A 284 -28.49 23.39 0.66
N ALA A 285 -28.99 23.14 -0.56
CA ALA A 285 -29.12 24.17 -1.59
C ALA A 285 -30.25 25.17 -1.29
N ASN A 286 -31.32 24.76 -0.58
CA ASN A 286 -32.53 25.57 -0.39
C ASN A 286 -32.83 25.99 1.06
N SER A 287 -32.28 25.31 2.07
CA SER A 287 -32.46 25.69 3.47
C SER A 287 -31.22 26.40 4.03
N ALA A 288 -31.37 27.70 4.23
CA ALA A 288 -30.74 28.49 5.29
C ALA A 288 -29.20 28.47 5.50
N LEU A 289 -28.38 27.90 4.60
CA LEU A 289 -26.98 28.32 4.48
C LEU A 289 -26.98 29.73 3.90
N SER A 290 -26.90 30.72 4.80
CA SER A 290 -26.98 32.15 4.47
C SER A 290 -26.15 32.46 3.22
N ARG A 291 -26.79 33.00 2.17
CA ARG A 291 -26.16 33.48 0.91
C ARG A 291 -24.94 34.40 1.11
N LYS A 292 -24.63 34.78 2.36
CA LYS A 292 -23.46 35.55 2.81
C LYS A 292 -22.14 34.76 2.90
N LYS A 293 -22.14 33.43 2.90
CA LYS A 293 -20.91 32.60 3.06
C LYS A 293 -20.48 31.78 1.82
N VAL A 294 -21.18 31.95 0.70
CA VAL A 294 -20.82 31.25 -0.56
C VAL A 294 -19.66 31.98 -1.24
N ILE A 295 -18.59 31.26 -1.53
CA ILE A 295 -17.48 31.75 -2.35
C ILE A 295 -17.77 31.37 -3.80
N LYS A 296 -17.79 32.36 -4.67
CA LYS A 296 -18.00 32.19 -6.11
C LYS A 296 -16.66 32.18 -6.81
N ILE A 297 -16.22 31.02 -7.31
CA ILE A 297 -14.90 30.83 -7.91
C ILE A 297 -15.05 30.66 -9.43
N PRO A 298 -14.55 31.59 -10.25
CA PRO A 298 -14.52 31.41 -11.70
C PRO A 298 -13.68 30.20 -12.09
N TYR A 299 -14.15 29.37 -13.03
CA TYR A 299 -13.41 28.16 -13.47
C TYR A 299 -11.98 28.46 -13.95
N LYS A 300 -11.78 29.61 -14.61
CA LYS A 300 -10.46 30.11 -15.05
C LYS A 300 -9.43 30.22 -13.91
N SER A 301 -9.88 30.37 -12.66
CA SER A 301 -9.01 30.46 -11.48
C SER A 301 -8.29 29.14 -11.15
N PHE A 302 -8.70 28.03 -11.79
CA PHE A 302 -8.06 26.72 -11.64
C PHE A 302 -7.06 26.39 -12.75
N ILE A 303 -6.96 27.23 -13.80
CA ILE A 303 -6.17 26.93 -15.01
C ILE A 303 -4.76 27.54 -14.91
N ASN A 304 -4.58 28.66 -14.20
CA ASN A 304 -3.29 29.35 -14.06
C ASN A 304 -2.97 29.62 -12.58
N LEU A 305 -2.06 28.84 -11.97
CA LEU A 305 -1.58 29.08 -10.60
C LEU A 305 -0.73 30.38 -10.50
N GLY A 306 -0.19 30.86 -11.63
CA GLY A 306 0.90 31.85 -11.66
C GLY A 306 0.70 33.10 -12.54
N GLU A 307 -0.39 33.24 -13.30
CA GLU A 307 -0.71 34.54 -13.90
C GLU A 307 -1.43 35.41 -12.87
N LYS A 308 -1.32 36.74 -13.02
CA LYS A 308 -1.92 37.78 -12.17
C LYS A 308 -3.45 37.65 -12.10
N SER A 309 -3.97 36.57 -11.52
CA SER A 309 -5.38 36.40 -11.21
C SER A 309 -5.70 37.49 -10.20
N GLU A 310 -6.82 38.17 -10.45
CA GLU A 310 -7.38 39.23 -9.61
C GLU A 310 -7.11 39.00 -8.12
N HIS A 311 -6.73 40.05 -7.39
CA HIS A 311 -6.43 40.03 -5.95
C HIS A 311 -7.48 39.34 -5.05
N ALA A 312 -8.65 39.00 -5.60
CA ALA A 312 -9.83 38.43 -4.95
C ALA A 312 -9.58 37.13 -4.16
N PHE A 313 -8.63 36.27 -4.57
CA PHE A 313 -8.36 34.98 -3.88
C PHE A 313 -6.93 34.82 -3.37
N SER A 314 -6.17 35.92 -3.28
CA SER A 314 -4.76 35.90 -2.88
C SER A 314 -4.54 35.31 -1.49
N ARG A 315 -5.45 35.57 -0.54
CA ARG A 315 -5.40 35.01 0.81
C ARG A 315 -5.65 33.50 0.79
N GLU A 316 -6.74 33.07 0.15
CA GLU A 316 -7.10 31.65 0.03
C GLU A 316 -5.97 30.87 -0.66
N LEU A 317 -5.45 31.37 -1.80
CA LEU A 317 -4.32 30.74 -2.48
C LEU A 317 -3.09 30.59 -1.58
N LYS A 318 -2.72 31.64 -0.84
CA LYS A 318 -1.58 31.62 0.08
C LYS A 318 -1.75 30.56 1.17
N GLU A 319 -2.89 30.54 1.85
CA GLU A 319 -3.15 29.58 2.92
C GLU A 319 -3.24 28.13 2.42
N GLY A 320 -3.81 27.95 1.22
CA GLY A 320 -3.86 26.65 0.54
C GLY A 320 -2.48 26.11 0.20
N LEU A 321 -1.61 26.96 -0.36
CA LEU A 321 -0.23 26.61 -0.67
C LEU A 321 0.55 26.27 0.60
N GLU A 322 0.40 27.08 1.67
CA GLU A 322 1.02 26.77 2.95
C GLU A 322 0.57 25.42 3.53
N THR A 323 -0.71 25.08 3.37
CA THR A 323 -1.26 23.79 3.83
C THR A 323 -0.63 22.63 3.08
N LEU A 324 -0.54 22.73 1.75
CA LEU A 324 0.08 21.72 0.89
C LEU A 324 1.58 21.58 1.17
N LEU A 325 2.33 22.68 1.19
CA LEU A 325 3.79 22.69 1.43
C LEU A 325 4.16 22.11 2.80
N LYS A 326 3.34 22.35 3.82
CA LYS A 326 3.53 21.76 5.16
C LYS A 326 3.10 20.28 5.24
N SER A 327 2.71 19.66 4.12
CA SER A 327 2.21 18.28 4.02
C SER A 327 0.97 18.03 4.90
N LYS A 328 0.12 19.05 5.07
CA LYS A 328 -1.07 19.00 5.93
C LYS A 328 -2.37 18.68 5.19
N ALA A 329 -2.27 18.29 3.92
CA ALA A 329 -3.40 17.94 3.08
C ALA A 329 -3.30 16.48 2.61
N ALA A 330 -4.44 15.78 2.60
CA ALA A 330 -4.60 14.46 2.01
C ALA A 330 -5.73 14.46 0.99
N ILE A 331 -5.73 13.47 0.10
CA ILE A 331 -6.69 13.34 -0.99
C ILE A 331 -7.28 11.94 -0.98
N VAL A 332 -8.60 11.86 -1.13
CA VAL A 332 -9.35 10.64 -1.32
C VAL A 332 -10.16 10.75 -2.61
N LEU A 333 -9.81 9.93 -3.58
CA LEU A 333 -10.47 9.86 -4.88
C LEU A 333 -11.37 8.62 -4.92
N VAL A 334 -12.68 8.84 -5.07
CA VAL A 334 -13.66 7.76 -5.23
C VAL A 334 -13.95 7.58 -6.71
N ARG A 335 -13.61 6.41 -7.23
CA ARG A 335 -13.84 6.07 -8.62
C ARG A 335 -15.21 5.43 -8.80
N ASN A 336 -16.01 5.96 -9.72
CA ASN A 336 -17.30 5.37 -10.06
C ASN A 336 -17.09 4.16 -10.99
N GLY A 337 -17.91 3.12 -10.86
CA GLY A 337 -17.80 1.90 -11.68
C GLY A 337 -17.95 2.14 -13.18
N SER A 338 -18.56 3.26 -13.60
CA SER A 338 -18.69 3.67 -15.00
C SER A 338 -17.51 4.47 -15.54
N ASP A 339 -16.53 4.82 -14.72
CA ASP A 339 -15.44 5.70 -15.15
C ASP A 339 -14.45 4.96 -16.05
N SER A 340 -14.13 5.57 -17.19
CA SER A 340 -13.12 5.02 -18.10
C SER A 340 -11.72 5.20 -17.53
N ASP A 341 -10.83 4.23 -17.79
CA ASP A 341 -9.43 4.33 -17.37
C ASP A 341 -8.74 5.57 -17.93
N ALA A 342 -9.12 6.01 -19.14
CA ALA A 342 -8.61 7.24 -19.73
C ALA A 342 -8.94 8.48 -18.90
N LYS A 343 -10.16 8.58 -18.35
CA LYS A 343 -10.54 9.70 -17.47
C LYS A 343 -9.72 9.68 -16.19
N PHE A 344 -9.61 8.51 -15.56
CA PHE A 344 -8.81 8.34 -14.34
C PHE A 344 -7.33 8.70 -14.55
N LEU A 345 -6.72 8.23 -15.65
CA LEU A 345 -5.35 8.57 -16.03
C LEU A 345 -5.17 10.07 -16.27
N SER A 346 -6.11 10.71 -16.98
CA SER A 346 -6.07 12.14 -17.22
C SER A 346 -6.10 12.91 -15.91
N LEU A 347 -6.92 12.50 -14.94
CA LEU A 347 -7.01 13.15 -13.64
C LEU A 347 -5.73 13.05 -12.83
N LEU A 348 -5.12 11.86 -12.75
CA LEU A 348 -3.85 11.68 -12.05
C LEU A 348 -2.71 12.42 -12.74
N SER A 349 -2.74 12.52 -14.08
CA SER A 349 -1.75 13.28 -14.85
C SER A 349 -1.88 14.78 -14.58
N SER A 350 -3.09 15.33 -14.63
CA SER A 350 -3.34 16.74 -14.30
C SER A 350 -2.97 17.06 -12.85
N PHE A 351 -3.23 16.14 -11.91
CA PHE A 351 -2.78 16.30 -10.53
C PHE A 351 -1.25 16.29 -10.44
N SER A 352 -0.57 15.36 -11.12
CA SER A 352 0.89 15.31 -11.17
C SER A 352 1.51 16.60 -11.74
N GLU A 353 0.91 17.17 -12.78
CA GLU A 353 1.32 18.45 -13.35
C GLU A 353 1.15 19.60 -12.34
N LEU A 354 -0.01 19.70 -11.70
CA LEU A 354 -0.27 20.68 -10.65
C LEU A 354 0.76 20.60 -9.51
N MET A 355 1.14 19.38 -9.12
CA MET A 355 2.12 19.16 -8.04
C MET A 355 3.54 19.58 -8.45
N LYS A 356 3.89 19.52 -9.75
CA LYS A 356 5.18 20.00 -10.27
C LYS A 356 5.29 21.52 -10.31
N ASP A 357 4.16 22.20 -10.50
CA ASP A 357 4.11 23.67 -10.51
C ASP A 357 4.28 24.28 -9.10
N ILE A 358 4.20 23.45 -8.05
CA ILE A 358 4.38 23.88 -6.66
C ILE A 358 5.75 23.40 -6.16
N ASP A 359 6.73 24.31 -6.18
CA ASP A 359 8.10 24.03 -5.73
C ASP A 359 8.15 23.52 -4.27
N ASN A 360 9.02 22.54 -4.01
CA ASN A 360 9.25 21.92 -2.70
C ASN A 360 8.03 21.22 -2.08
N LEU A 361 7.03 20.87 -2.88
CA LEU A 361 5.87 20.14 -2.38
C LEU A 361 6.21 18.67 -2.11
N GLY A 362 6.07 18.24 -0.86
CA GLY A 362 6.14 16.82 -0.50
C GLY A 362 4.94 16.04 -1.06
N SER A 363 5.10 14.72 -1.26
CA SER A 363 3.99 13.87 -1.70
C SER A 363 2.89 13.79 -0.63
N PRO A 364 1.65 14.24 -0.93
CA PRO A 364 0.53 14.16 0.00
C PRO A 364 0.02 12.71 0.10
N PRO A 365 -0.57 12.32 1.24
CA PRO A 365 -1.30 11.06 1.35
C PRO A 365 -2.44 10.99 0.34
N PHE A 366 -2.54 9.87 -0.38
CA PHE A 366 -3.48 9.69 -1.48
C PHE A 366 -4.21 8.34 -1.35
N VAL A 367 -5.53 8.37 -1.26
CA VAL A 367 -6.37 7.17 -1.17
C VAL A 367 -7.23 7.09 -2.41
N ILE A 368 -7.26 5.94 -3.07
CA ILE A 368 -8.11 5.66 -4.22
C ILE A 368 -9.09 4.57 -3.81
N VAL A 369 -10.39 4.86 -3.87
CA VAL A 369 -11.45 3.86 -3.66
C VAL A 369 -11.98 3.45 -5.02
N SER A 370 -12.04 2.16 -5.30
CA SER A 370 -12.46 1.62 -6.59
C SER A 370 -13.34 0.39 -6.41
N HIS A 371 -14.21 0.14 -7.39
CA HIS A 371 -15.07 -1.04 -7.40
C HIS A 371 -14.23 -2.34 -7.32
N PRO A 372 -14.70 -3.40 -6.64
CA PRO A 372 -13.99 -4.68 -6.43
C PRO A 372 -13.24 -5.22 -7.65
N GLY A 373 -13.88 -5.21 -8.82
CA GLY A 373 -13.28 -5.71 -10.07
C GLY A 373 -12.15 -4.87 -10.67
N HIS A 374 -11.81 -3.71 -10.11
CA HIS A 374 -10.86 -2.76 -10.70
C HIS A 374 -9.64 -2.45 -9.83
N VAL A 375 -9.60 -2.89 -8.57
CA VAL A 375 -8.51 -2.58 -7.61
C VAL A 375 -7.13 -2.99 -8.15
N GLU A 376 -7.02 -4.20 -8.70
CA GLU A 376 -5.76 -4.70 -9.27
C GLU A 376 -5.35 -3.92 -10.52
N SER A 377 -6.30 -3.59 -11.40
CA SER A 377 -6.05 -2.79 -12.60
C SER A 377 -5.53 -1.39 -12.24
N VAL A 378 -6.16 -0.74 -11.25
CA VAL A 378 -5.75 0.58 -10.74
C VAL A 378 -4.36 0.51 -10.11
N THR A 379 -4.09 -0.52 -9.30
CA THR A 379 -2.78 -0.73 -8.68
C THR A 379 -1.68 -0.92 -9.73
N ASN A 380 -1.93 -1.76 -10.73
CA ASN A 380 -1.00 -1.99 -11.84
C ASN A 380 -0.79 -0.71 -12.68
N CYS A 381 -1.84 0.08 -12.86
CA CYS A 381 -1.78 1.37 -13.55
C CYS A 381 -0.86 2.37 -12.81
N LEU A 382 -0.99 2.49 -11.49
CA LEU A 382 -0.12 3.33 -10.66
C LEU A 382 1.34 2.87 -10.78
N ILE A 383 1.60 1.56 -10.63
CA ILE A 383 2.97 1.01 -10.73
C ILE A 383 3.60 1.30 -12.09
N LYS A 384 2.87 1.05 -13.19
CA LYS A 384 3.35 1.30 -14.56
C LYS A 384 3.73 2.76 -14.82
N ASN A 385 3.03 3.69 -14.18
CA ASN A 385 3.25 5.13 -14.32
C ASN A 385 4.10 5.72 -13.17
N ASN A 386 4.86 4.89 -12.44
CA ASN A 386 5.69 5.29 -11.30
C ASN A 386 4.92 6.17 -10.29
N TYR A 387 3.69 5.76 -9.97
CA TYR A 387 2.76 6.44 -9.07
C TYR A 387 2.51 7.92 -9.42
N PHE A 388 2.74 8.33 -10.67
CA PHE A 388 2.64 9.73 -11.11
C PHE A 388 3.50 10.70 -10.29
N GLY A 389 4.61 10.23 -9.72
CA GLY A 389 5.50 11.00 -8.85
C GLY A 389 5.07 11.03 -7.38
N LEU A 390 3.99 10.35 -7.01
CA LEU A 390 3.59 10.18 -5.61
C LEU A 390 4.47 9.14 -4.90
N ASP A 391 4.64 9.35 -3.60
CA ASP A 391 5.29 8.40 -2.71
C ASP A 391 4.40 7.16 -2.53
N ALA A 392 4.85 6.02 -3.06
CA ALA A 392 4.12 4.76 -3.03
C ALA A 392 3.77 4.28 -1.61
N GLN A 393 4.50 4.72 -0.56
CA GLN A 393 4.18 4.39 0.83
C GLN A 393 2.97 5.18 1.37
N LYS A 394 2.64 6.29 0.71
CA LYS A 394 1.53 7.20 1.05
C LYS A 394 0.34 7.04 0.11
N VAL A 395 0.33 6.00 -0.73
CA VAL A 395 -0.77 5.71 -1.66
C VAL A 395 -1.47 4.41 -1.28
N TRP A 396 -2.78 4.49 -1.03
CA TRP A 396 -3.64 3.33 -0.75
C TRP A 396 -4.66 3.15 -1.87
N VAL A 397 -4.84 1.92 -2.33
CA VAL A 397 -5.93 1.54 -3.25
C VAL A 397 -6.85 0.59 -2.48
N LEU A 398 -8.10 1.00 -2.31
CA LEU A 398 -9.11 0.30 -1.52
C LEU A 398 -10.26 -0.15 -2.41
N GLU A 399 -10.81 -1.30 -2.04
CA GLU A 399 -12.08 -1.79 -2.56
C GLU A 399 -13.25 -1.01 -1.94
N GLU A 400 -14.23 -0.64 -2.76
CA GLU A 400 -15.46 -0.02 -2.29
C GLU A 400 -16.20 -0.95 -1.32
N LEU A 401 -16.66 -0.39 -0.19
CA LEU A 401 -17.37 -1.17 0.82
C LEU A 401 -18.75 -1.59 0.29
N GLU A 402 -19.08 -2.87 0.46
CA GLU A 402 -20.40 -3.40 0.15
C GLU A 402 -21.14 -3.84 1.41
N LEU A 403 -22.46 -3.69 1.41
CA LEU A 403 -23.35 -4.24 2.43
C LEU A 403 -24.37 -5.21 1.83
N PRO A 404 -24.86 -6.19 2.63
CA PRO A 404 -25.97 -7.02 2.22
C PRO A 404 -27.21 -6.19 1.88
N ILE A 405 -27.90 -6.55 0.79
CA ILE A 405 -29.23 -5.98 0.53
C ILE A 405 -30.28 -6.71 1.38
N VAL A 406 -31.37 -6.01 1.66
CA VAL A 406 -32.42 -6.52 2.54
C VAL A 406 -33.80 -6.46 1.89
N SER A 407 -34.71 -7.34 2.29
CA SER A 407 -36.06 -7.38 1.74
C SER A 407 -36.88 -6.11 2.05
N ILE A 408 -37.81 -5.79 1.15
CA ILE A 408 -38.89 -4.83 1.40
C ILE A 408 -39.97 -5.58 2.18
N SER A 409 -39.92 -5.51 3.51
CA SER A 409 -40.96 -6.04 4.38
C SER A 409 -41.86 -4.90 4.90
N SER A 410 -43.16 -5.17 4.98
CA SER A 410 -44.16 -4.29 5.60
C SER A 410 -44.00 -4.20 7.13
N GLU A 411 -43.33 -5.19 7.75
CA GLU A 411 -43.02 -5.19 9.17
C GLU A 411 -41.67 -4.52 9.41
N ALA A 412 -41.68 -3.38 10.11
CA ALA A 412 -40.51 -2.49 10.27
C ALA A 412 -39.24 -3.15 10.84
N ASN A 413 -39.36 -4.30 11.53
CA ASN A 413 -38.24 -4.98 12.19
C ASN A 413 -37.89 -6.35 11.60
N ARG A 414 -38.44 -6.75 10.45
CA ARG A 414 -38.20 -8.07 9.83
C ARG A 414 -37.61 -8.00 8.42
N LYS A 415 -36.72 -7.05 8.17
CA LYS A 415 -35.96 -7.02 6.91
C LYS A 415 -34.99 -8.20 6.89
N LYS A 416 -35.07 -9.07 5.88
CA LYS A 416 -34.23 -10.27 5.73
C LYS A 416 -33.14 -10.01 4.69
N VAL A 417 -31.92 -10.45 4.96
CA VAL A 417 -30.81 -10.46 4.01
C VAL A 417 -31.16 -11.36 2.83
N LEU A 418 -30.98 -10.87 1.60
CA LEU A 418 -31.25 -11.66 0.41
C LEU A 418 -30.02 -12.48 0.00
N MET A 419 -30.28 -13.73 -0.36
CA MET A 419 -29.29 -14.70 -0.78
C MET A 419 -29.42 -14.95 -2.29
N LYS A 420 -28.32 -14.89 -3.05
CA LYS A 420 -28.32 -15.22 -4.49
C LYS A 420 -28.37 -16.72 -4.71
N SER A 421 -27.71 -17.45 -3.82
CA SER A 421 -27.73 -18.90 -3.69
C SER A 421 -27.59 -19.24 -2.20
N PRO A 422 -27.73 -20.51 -1.77
CA PRO A 422 -27.57 -20.87 -0.35
C PRO A 422 -26.23 -20.45 0.27
N TRP A 423 -25.21 -20.15 -0.55
CA TRP A 423 -23.85 -19.81 -0.13
C TRP A 423 -23.35 -18.44 -0.59
N GLU A 424 -24.23 -17.63 -1.18
CA GLU A 424 -23.85 -16.33 -1.75
C GLU A 424 -24.83 -15.26 -1.30
N ILE A 425 -24.36 -14.30 -0.52
CA ILE A 425 -25.12 -13.14 -0.06
C ILE A 425 -25.16 -12.12 -1.19
N ILE A 426 -26.34 -11.55 -1.48
CA ILE A 426 -26.41 -10.41 -2.42
C ILE A 426 -25.90 -9.17 -1.69
N LYS A 427 -24.76 -8.66 -2.13
CA LYS A 427 -24.15 -7.41 -1.65
C LYS A 427 -24.22 -6.33 -2.72
N LYS A 428 -24.28 -5.08 -2.28
CA LYS A 428 -24.19 -3.89 -3.14
C LYS A 428 -23.29 -2.84 -2.49
N PRO A 429 -22.64 -2.00 -3.29
CA PRO A 429 -21.89 -0.86 -2.78
C PRO A 429 -22.73 0.02 -1.86
N VAL A 430 -22.12 0.44 -0.75
CA VAL A 430 -22.73 1.35 0.24
C VAL A 430 -22.92 2.76 -0.32
N GLY A 431 -22.18 3.12 -1.36
CA GLY A 431 -22.07 4.49 -1.84
C GLY A 431 -20.97 5.27 -1.12
N SER A 432 -20.85 6.55 -1.44
CA SER A 432 -19.72 7.40 -1.03
C SER A 432 -19.58 7.57 0.49
N GLY A 433 -20.65 7.37 1.26
CA GLY A 433 -20.61 7.41 2.73
C GLY A 433 -19.81 6.25 3.35
N GLY A 434 -19.58 5.15 2.63
CA GLY A 434 -18.78 4.02 3.10
C GLY A 434 -17.31 4.37 3.38
N ILE A 435 -16.84 5.52 2.90
CA ILE A 435 -15.45 5.96 3.03
C ILE A 435 -14.98 6.08 4.48
N PHE A 436 -15.87 6.51 5.40
CA PHE A 436 -15.49 6.70 6.79
C PHE A 436 -15.19 5.35 7.48
N SER A 437 -15.95 4.30 7.15
CA SER A 437 -15.66 2.95 7.61
C SER A 437 -14.39 2.38 6.95
N LEU A 438 -14.20 2.62 5.64
CA LEU A 438 -12.98 2.19 4.94
C LEU A 438 -11.71 2.78 5.55
N LEU A 439 -11.69 4.08 5.83
CA LEU A 439 -10.53 4.75 6.41
C LEU A 439 -10.21 4.25 7.83
N SER A 440 -11.23 3.97 8.64
CA SER A 440 -11.09 3.45 10.00
C SER A 440 -10.63 1.98 10.01
N SER A 441 -11.30 1.11 9.26
CA SER A 441 -11.01 -0.34 9.22
C SER A 441 -9.64 -0.69 8.66
N ASN A 442 -9.09 0.17 7.81
CA ASN A 442 -7.74 0.03 7.23
C ASN A 442 -6.66 0.80 8.01
N LYS A 443 -6.98 1.40 9.17
CA LYS A 443 -6.06 2.23 9.98
C LYS A 443 -5.44 3.41 9.21
N ILE A 444 -6.09 3.85 8.13
CA ILE A 444 -5.61 4.98 7.33
C ILE A 444 -5.83 6.27 8.11
N LEU A 445 -6.94 6.39 8.85
CA LEU A 445 -7.18 7.53 9.72
C LEU A 445 -6.06 7.74 10.73
N ASP A 446 -5.56 6.67 11.35
CA ASP A 446 -4.45 6.72 12.31
C ASP A 446 -3.19 7.25 11.63
N SER A 447 -2.83 6.68 10.47
CA SER A 447 -1.71 7.15 9.65
C SER A 447 -1.85 8.63 9.26
N LEU A 448 -3.04 9.09 8.87
CA LEU A 448 -3.26 10.50 8.53
C LEU A 448 -3.05 11.43 9.72
N ASN A 449 -3.49 11.01 10.93
CA ASN A 449 -3.27 11.76 12.16
C ASN A 449 -1.77 11.80 12.53
N GLU A 450 -1.07 10.67 12.44
CA GLU A 450 0.38 10.57 12.69
C GLU A 450 1.19 11.44 11.73
N MET A 451 0.75 11.54 10.48
CA MET A 451 1.35 12.40 9.46
C MET A 451 1.02 13.89 9.63
N GLY A 452 0.19 14.26 10.62
CA GLY A 452 -0.17 15.65 10.90
C GLY A 452 -1.08 16.29 9.84
N VAL A 453 -1.85 15.47 9.10
CA VAL A 453 -2.83 15.95 8.13
C VAL A 453 -3.90 16.78 8.85
N GLN A 454 -4.22 17.95 8.29
CA GLN A 454 -5.25 18.85 8.82
C GLN A 454 -6.51 18.88 7.95
N TYR A 455 -6.35 18.70 6.64
CA TYR A 455 -7.46 18.74 5.69
C TYR A 455 -7.42 17.58 4.71
N ILE A 456 -8.59 17.05 4.36
CA ILE A 456 -8.73 15.92 3.45
C ILE A 456 -9.75 16.29 2.38
N GLN A 457 -9.34 16.27 1.11
CA GLN A 457 -10.27 16.38 -0.01
C GLN A 457 -10.86 14.99 -0.32
N ILE A 458 -12.18 14.88 -0.38
CA ILE A 458 -12.92 13.67 -0.76
C ILE A 458 -13.75 14.00 -2.00
N CYS A 459 -13.36 13.45 -3.15
CA CYS A 459 -13.99 13.79 -4.43
C CYS A 459 -14.26 12.56 -5.31
N SER A 460 -15.32 12.64 -6.12
CA SER A 460 -15.58 11.69 -7.20
C SER A 460 -14.83 12.05 -8.48
N SER A 461 -14.57 11.06 -9.35
CA SER A 461 -13.90 11.24 -10.66
C SER A 461 -14.79 11.85 -11.76
N SER A 462 -15.70 12.76 -11.41
CA SER A 462 -16.72 13.34 -12.31
C SER A 462 -16.15 14.18 -13.47
N SER A 463 -16.99 14.89 -14.25
CA SER A 463 -16.52 15.67 -15.40
C SER A 463 -15.73 16.91 -14.96
N ARG A 464 -14.43 16.70 -14.67
CA ARG A 464 -13.38 17.69 -14.30
C ARG A 464 -13.22 17.95 -12.79
N PRO A 465 -12.96 16.96 -11.93
CA PRO A 465 -12.50 17.23 -10.58
C PRO A 465 -11.16 17.97 -10.64
N VAL A 466 -11.06 19.00 -9.82
CA VAL A 466 -9.83 19.73 -9.60
C VAL A 466 -9.28 19.18 -8.29
N ILE A 467 -8.39 18.20 -8.40
CA ILE A 467 -7.85 17.45 -7.26
C ILE A 467 -6.63 18.20 -6.72
N GLY A 468 -6.54 18.35 -5.41
CA GLY A 468 -5.35 18.87 -4.75
C GLY A 468 -5.14 20.38 -4.89
N HIS A 469 -6.11 21.13 -5.42
CA HIS A 469 -5.87 22.54 -5.75
C HIS A 469 -5.77 23.43 -4.51
N PRO A 470 -4.72 24.28 -4.39
CA PRO A 470 -4.50 25.14 -3.22
C PRO A 470 -5.72 25.99 -2.86
N LEU A 471 -6.37 26.58 -3.87
CA LEU A 471 -7.56 27.42 -3.67
C LEU A 471 -8.68 26.72 -2.87
N LEU A 472 -8.87 25.41 -3.06
CA LEU A 472 -9.94 24.68 -2.37
C LEU A 472 -9.61 24.50 -0.88
N PHE A 473 -8.38 24.06 -0.56
CA PHE A 473 -7.92 23.94 0.82
C PHE A 473 -7.89 25.31 1.53
N GLY A 474 -7.39 26.32 0.83
CA GLY A 474 -7.30 27.68 1.35
C GLY A 474 -8.65 28.36 1.58
N ALA A 475 -9.65 28.07 0.76
CA ALA A 475 -11.02 28.54 0.98
C ALA A 475 -11.58 28.07 2.33
N VAL A 476 -11.30 26.81 2.70
CA VAL A 476 -11.72 26.20 3.97
C VAL A 476 -10.86 26.69 5.13
N ALA A 477 -9.53 26.68 4.97
CA ALA A 477 -8.57 27.09 6.00
C ALA A 477 -8.79 28.55 6.44
N SER A 478 -8.93 29.47 5.48
CA SER A 478 -9.09 30.92 5.76
C SER A 478 -10.39 31.29 6.44
N ARG A 479 -11.34 30.35 6.49
CA ARG A 479 -12.64 30.49 7.17
C ARG A 479 -12.71 29.65 8.45
N SER A 480 -11.64 28.92 8.79
CA SER A 480 -11.60 27.98 9.90
C SER A 480 -12.81 27.03 9.90
N ALA A 481 -13.18 26.60 8.68
CA ALA A 481 -14.31 25.73 8.42
C ALA A 481 -13.90 24.26 8.60
N ASP A 482 -14.85 23.45 9.08
CA ASP A 482 -14.68 22.01 9.26
C ASP A 482 -15.11 21.23 8.02
N VAL A 483 -16.01 21.80 7.22
CA VAL A 483 -16.48 21.21 5.96
C VAL A 483 -16.49 22.26 4.87
N GLY A 484 -15.72 22.03 3.81
CA GLY A 484 -15.85 22.68 2.51
C GLY A 484 -16.66 21.82 1.56
N ILE A 485 -17.62 22.40 0.83
CA ILE A 485 -18.33 21.70 -0.25
C ILE A 485 -18.24 22.49 -1.53
N LYS A 486 -17.88 21.81 -2.62
CA LYS A 486 -17.87 22.37 -3.95
C LYS A 486 -19.17 22.01 -4.67
N LEU A 487 -19.83 23.05 -5.19
CA LEU A 487 -21.05 22.94 -5.99
C LEU A 487 -20.70 23.21 -7.46
N SER A 488 -21.11 22.30 -8.33
CA SER A 488 -21.07 22.44 -9.79
C SER A 488 -22.50 22.49 -10.33
N LYS A 489 -22.80 23.44 -11.22
CA LYS A 489 -24.15 23.61 -11.81
C LYS A 489 -24.62 22.44 -12.67
N THR A 490 -23.72 21.55 -13.09
CA THR A 490 -23.94 20.47 -14.06
C THR A 490 -24.32 19.12 -13.45
N SER A 491 -24.45 19.02 -12.11
CA SER A 491 -24.74 17.74 -11.44
C SER A 491 -26.23 17.39 -11.47
N GLU A 492 -26.79 17.21 -12.67
CA GLU A 492 -28.14 16.64 -12.83
C GLU A 492 -28.18 15.13 -12.49
N LEU A 493 -27.02 14.48 -12.44
CA LEU A 493 -26.83 13.10 -12.01
C LEU A 493 -26.27 13.08 -10.58
N GLY A 494 -27.09 12.71 -9.60
CA GLY A 494 -26.90 12.94 -8.15
C GLY A 494 -25.72 12.26 -7.44
N ASN A 495 -24.73 11.74 -8.16
CA ASN A 495 -23.60 10.97 -7.59
C ASN A 495 -22.29 11.76 -7.48
N ASP A 496 -22.22 12.98 -8.02
CA ASP A 496 -21.00 13.78 -7.95
C ASP A 496 -20.86 14.48 -6.59
N PHE A 497 -19.62 14.55 -6.11
CA PHE A 497 -19.27 15.24 -4.88
C PHE A 497 -17.79 15.64 -4.87
N ASP A 498 -17.50 16.76 -4.20
CA ASP A 498 -16.15 17.24 -3.95
C ASP A 498 -16.21 18.04 -2.64
N LEU A 499 -15.72 17.42 -1.56
CA LEU A 499 -15.73 17.96 -0.21
C LEU A 499 -14.31 18.08 0.31
N ILE A 500 -14.11 19.01 1.24
CA ILE A 500 -12.91 19.08 2.07
C ILE A 500 -13.36 18.99 3.51
N LEU A 501 -12.76 18.07 4.27
CA LEU A 501 -13.03 17.90 5.70
C LEU A 501 -11.80 18.29 6.50
N SER A 502 -12.00 18.93 7.66
CA SER A 502 -10.96 18.99 8.68
C SER A 502 -10.71 17.58 9.24
N ILE A 503 -9.48 17.32 9.70
CA ILE A 503 -9.12 16.04 10.33
C ILE A 503 -9.99 15.76 11.56
N ASP A 504 -10.41 16.80 12.30
CA ASP A 504 -11.31 16.68 13.46
C ASP A 504 -12.70 16.18 13.04
N GLN A 505 -13.26 16.76 11.98
CA GLN A 505 -14.55 16.32 11.46
C GLN A 505 -14.46 14.91 10.86
N LEU A 506 -13.34 14.57 10.20
CA LEU A 506 -13.10 13.21 9.71
C LEU A 506 -13.03 12.21 10.88
N ASN A 507 -12.25 12.53 11.93
CA ASN A 507 -12.14 11.73 13.15
C ASN A 507 -13.51 11.50 13.79
N LYS A 508 -14.35 12.54 13.86
CA LYS A 508 -15.72 12.44 14.38
C LYS A 508 -16.56 11.45 13.58
N MET A 509 -16.53 11.53 12.26
CA MET A 509 -17.32 10.64 11.38
C MET A 509 -16.83 9.19 11.40
N CYS A 510 -15.51 8.97 11.48
CA CYS A 510 -14.92 7.63 11.50
C CYS A 510 -15.09 6.92 12.86
N ARG A 511 -15.17 7.66 13.97
CA ARG A 511 -15.38 7.08 15.31
C ARG A 511 -16.82 6.69 15.58
N ASP A 512 -17.77 7.40 14.97
CA ASP A 512 -19.19 7.21 15.21
C ASP A 512 -19.96 7.04 13.90
N VAL A 513 -20.06 5.78 13.46
CA VAL A 513 -20.80 5.40 12.24
C VAL A 513 -22.28 5.77 12.30
N THR A 514 -22.83 6.06 13.48
CA THR A 514 -24.25 6.41 13.62
C THR A 514 -24.59 7.80 13.05
N GLN A 515 -23.57 8.63 12.82
CA GLN A 515 -23.73 9.95 12.19
C GLN A 515 -24.04 9.86 10.69
N LEU A 516 -23.70 8.74 10.06
CA LEU A 516 -24.08 8.48 8.67
C LEU A 516 -25.58 8.32 8.54
N ARG A 517 -26.16 8.92 7.50
CA ARG A 517 -27.56 8.70 7.14
C ARG A 517 -27.63 7.73 5.97
N PHE A 518 -28.49 6.73 6.12
CA PHE A 518 -28.77 5.74 5.08
C PHE A 518 -30.13 5.98 4.47
N SER A 519 -30.19 5.89 3.15
CA SER A 519 -31.43 5.84 2.37
C SER A 519 -31.65 4.42 1.84
N ALA A 520 -32.92 4.09 1.66
CA ALA A 520 -33.35 2.83 1.07
C ALA A 520 -33.59 3.05 -0.43
N CYS A 521 -32.81 2.41 -1.29
CA CYS A 521 -33.02 2.43 -2.74
C CYS A 521 -33.73 1.14 -3.14
N PRO A 522 -35.01 1.18 -3.56
CA PRO A 522 -35.72 -0.02 -4.00
C PRO A 522 -35.06 -0.61 -5.25
N GLU A 523 -34.80 -1.92 -5.23
CA GLU A 523 -34.26 -2.69 -6.35
C GLU A 523 -35.01 -4.02 -6.51
N GLN A 524 -34.99 -4.55 -7.73
CA GLN A 524 -35.51 -5.87 -8.07
C GLN A 524 -34.35 -6.86 -8.13
N ASN A 525 -34.34 -7.86 -7.24
CA ASN A 525 -33.29 -8.87 -7.17
C ASN A 525 -33.90 -10.27 -7.07
N ALA A 526 -33.56 -11.13 -8.04
CA ALA A 526 -33.80 -12.56 -7.95
C ALA A 526 -32.94 -13.14 -6.82
N HIS A 527 -33.51 -14.04 -6.03
CA HIS A 527 -32.88 -14.56 -4.82
C HIS A 527 -33.39 -15.98 -4.51
N VAL A 528 -32.81 -16.60 -3.49
CA VAL A 528 -33.29 -17.86 -2.93
C VAL A 528 -33.83 -17.65 -1.52
N GLU A 529 -34.90 -18.36 -1.20
CA GLU A 529 -35.49 -18.42 0.13
C GLU A 529 -35.57 -19.88 0.59
N LEU A 530 -35.44 -20.10 1.90
CA LEU A 530 -35.60 -21.41 2.51
C LEU A 530 -37.08 -21.59 2.90
N VAL A 531 -37.79 -22.43 2.16
CA VAL A 531 -39.21 -22.75 2.38
C VAL A 531 -39.32 -24.24 2.66
N ASP A 532 -39.89 -24.62 3.81
CA ASP A 532 -40.05 -26.02 4.24
C ASP A 532 -38.78 -26.87 4.16
N GLY A 533 -37.62 -26.26 4.49
CA GLY A 533 -36.32 -26.92 4.44
C GLY A 533 -35.74 -27.11 3.04
N GLN A 534 -36.36 -26.54 2.00
CA GLN A 534 -35.87 -26.55 0.62
C GLN A 534 -35.60 -25.13 0.12
N TRP A 535 -34.51 -24.97 -0.64
CA TRP A 535 -34.16 -23.71 -1.26
C TRP A 535 -34.96 -23.49 -2.54
N ALA A 536 -35.83 -22.48 -2.54
CA ALA A 536 -36.65 -22.10 -3.69
C ALA A 536 -36.13 -20.80 -4.31
N VAL A 537 -36.08 -20.76 -5.64
CA VAL A 537 -35.72 -19.54 -6.39
C VAL A 537 -36.94 -18.64 -6.49
N VAL A 538 -36.79 -17.38 -6.09
CA VAL A 538 -37.81 -16.35 -6.16
C VAL A 538 -37.44 -15.34 -7.23
N GLN A 539 -38.32 -15.17 -8.22
CA GLN A 539 -38.21 -14.14 -9.25
C GLN A 539 -39.31 -13.09 -9.05
N PRO A 540 -38.98 -11.93 -8.45
CA PRO A 540 -39.96 -10.89 -8.18
C PRO A 540 -40.34 -10.14 -9.48
N GLU A 541 -41.59 -9.71 -9.60
CA GLU A 541 -42.05 -8.88 -10.72
C GLU A 541 -41.85 -7.36 -10.49
N THR A 542 -41.65 -6.97 -9.23
CA THR A 542 -41.46 -5.58 -8.79
C THR A 542 -40.26 -5.49 -7.85
N ALA A 543 -39.89 -4.26 -7.45
CA ALA A 543 -38.84 -4.08 -6.44
C ALA A 543 -39.23 -4.83 -5.15
N ASN A 544 -38.35 -5.74 -4.71
CA ASN A 544 -38.54 -6.60 -3.55
C ASN A 544 -37.44 -6.40 -2.49
N SER A 545 -36.47 -5.54 -2.78
CA SER A 545 -35.29 -5.34 -1.95
C SER A 545 -34.93 -3.87 -1.81
N HIS A 546 -34.23 -3.52 -0.73
CA HIS A 546 -33.58 -2.25 -0.56
C HIS A 546 -32.06 -2.41 -0.61
N ARG A 547 -31.44 -1.68 -1.52
CA ARG A 547 -30.03 -1.32 -1.40
C ARG A 547 -29.89 -0.24 -0.33
N LEU A 548 -28.97 -0.46 0.61
CA LEU A 548 -28.66 0.45 1.70
C LEU A 548 -27.59 1.43 1.23
N ASN A 549 -27.96 2.68 0.98
CA ASN A 549 -27.07 3.68 0.39
C ASN A 549 -26.78 4.83 1.37
N ALA A 550 -25.51 5.18 1.54
CA ALA A 550 -25.05 6.34 2.31
C ALA A 550 -24.28 7.31 1.42
N ASP A 551 -24.51 8.61 1.62
CA ASP A 551 -23.81 9.67 0.91
C ASP A 551 -22.78 10.33 1.83
N VAL A 552 -21.58 10.58 1.33
CA VAL A 552 -20.52 11.32 2.02
C VAL A 552 -21.01 12.71 2.47
N THR A 553 -21.95 13.34 1.75
CA THR A 553 -22.50 14.65 2.13
C THR A 553 -23.32 14.61 3.42
N SER A 554 -23.67 13.43 3.93
CA SER A 554 -24.34 13.28 5.24
C SER A 554 -23.51 13.82 6.41
N VAL A 555 -22.20 14.03 6.23
CA VAL A 555 -21.31 14.74 7.17
C VAL A 555 -21.85 16.13 7.57
N LEU A 556 -22.61 16.77 6.69
CA LEU A 556 -23.19 18.09 6.95
C LEU A 556 -24.26 18.05 8.06
N ASN A 557 -24.85 16.89 8.34
CA ASN A 557 -25.82 16.74 9.43
C ASN A 557 -25.18 16.82 10.82
N SER A 558 -23.89 16.55 10.93
CA SER A 558 -23.15 16.59 12.20
C SER A 558 -22.23 17.82 12.33
N CYS A 559 -22.24 18.70 11.34
CA CYS A 559 -21.42 19.92 11.29
C CYS A 559 -22.26 21.16 11.60
N ALA A 560 -21.69 22.10 12.37
CA ALA A 560 -22.35 23.37 12.64
C ALA A 560 -22.39 24.24 11.37
N VAL A 561 -23.53 24.89 11.10
CA VAL A 561 -23.75 25.66 9.86
C VAL A 561 -22.71 26.77 9.67
N ASP A 562 -22.20 27.35 10.76
CA ASP A 562 -21.18 28.39 10.72
C ASP A 562 -19.78 27.87 10.36
N LYS A 563 -19.55 26.56 10.53
CA LYS A 563 -18.32 25.82 10.18
C LYS A 563 -18.36 25.21 8.78
N VAL A 564 -19.38 25.51 7.99
CA VAL A 564 -19.48 25.08 6.58
C VAL A 564 -19.04 26.20 5.64
N CYS A 565 -18.18 25.86 4.68
CA CYS A 565 -17.75 26.69 3.58
C CYS A 565 -18.30 26.15 2.25
N VAL A 566 -19.03 26.98 1.50
CA VAL A 566 -19.61 26.58 0.21
C VAL A 566 -18.84 27.27 -0.92
N MET A 567 -18.36 26.49 -1.88
CA MET A 567 -17.60 26.94 -3.05
C MET A 567 -18.42 26.67 -4.32
N GLU A 568 -18.96 27.71 -4.94
CA GLU A 568 -19.68 27.60 -6.21
C GLU A 568 -18.71 27.85 -7.37
N ILE A 569 -18.50 26.85 -8.23
CA ILE A 569 -17.73 27.05 -9.46
C ILE A 569 -18.62 27.69 -10.52
N ILE A 570 -18.16 28.81 -11.07
CA ILE A 570 -18.85 29.54 -12.13
C ILE A 570 -18.11 29.30 -13.45
N GLU A 571 -18.76 28.59 -14.36
CA GLU A 571 -18.41 28.56 -15.78
C GLU A 571 -18.83 29.91 -16.39
N GLN A 572 -17.89 30.65 -16.98
CA GLN A 572 -18.16 31.88 -17.73
C GLN A 572 -18.26 31.56 -19.21
#